data_AF-A0A7S1GYJ5-F1
#
_entry.id   AF-A0A7S1GYJ5-F1
#
_cell.length_a   1.000
_cell.length_b   1.000
_cell.length_c   1.000
_cell.angle_alpha   90.00
_cell.angle_beta   90.00
_cell.angle_gamma   90.00
#
_symmetry.space_group_name_H-M   'P 1'
#
loop_
_entity.id
_entity.type
_entity.pdbx_description
1 polymer ?
#
loop_
_entity_poly.entity_id
_entity_poly.type
_entity_poly.pdbx_seq_one_letter_code
_entity_poly.pdbx_strand_id
1 'polypeptide(L)'
;GGGRVKHVVIDTGKTFKRAACRFFPMHGVRNVDAVILTHEHADAILGLDDMRETKPWGKNWREMPKIPPTPVYCSKETYAHIERVFPYLVKKPQKGEVVRMV
;
A
#
# COMPACT_ATOMS: atom_id res chain seq x y z
N GLY A 1 22.52 -17.60 -8.01
CA GLY A 1 21.17 -17.75 -7.43
C GLY A 1 20.73 -16.40 -6.90
N GLY A 2 19.81 -15.73 -7.58
CA GLY A 2 19.43 -14.34 -7.25
C GLY A 2 18.08 -14.29 -6.57
N GLY A 3 18.06 -14.31 -5.24
CA GLY A 3 16.83 -14.00 -4.49
C GLY A 3 16.47 -12.52 -4.67
N ARG A 4 15.22 -12.23 -5.02
CA ARG A 4 14.72 -10.85 -5.09
C ARG A 4 14.32 -10.41 -3.68
N VAL A 5 14.93 -9.35 -3.16
CA VAL A 5 14.51 -8.73 -1.89
C VAL A 5 13.09 -8.19 -2.04
N LYS A 6 12.28 -8.37 -0.99
CA LYS A 6 10.90 -7.91 -0.92
C LYS A 6 10.75 -6.93 0.23
N HIS A 7 10.08 -5.82 -0.01
CA HIS A 7 9.84 -4.79 0.99
C HIS A 7 8.38 -4.80 1.41
N VAL A 8 8.15 -5.05 2.70
CA VAL A 8 6.83 -5.04 3.32
C VAL A 8 6.78 -3.91 4.33
N VAL A 9 5.75 -3.06 4.22
CA VAL A 9 5.49 -1.98 5.19
C VAL A 9 4.50 -2.50 6.23
N ILE A 10 4.75 -2.22 7.50
CA ILE A 10 3.81 -2.46 8.59
C ILE A 10 3.31 -1.08 9.01
N ASP A 11 2.00 -0.88 8.87
CA ASP A 11 1.27 0.36 9.11
C ASP A 11 1.69 1.55 8.22
N THR A 12 0.69 2.30 7.82
CA THR A 12 0.83 3.53 7.02
C THR A 12 0.10 4.64 7.75
N GLY A 13 0.67 5.09 8.87
CA GLY A 13 0.12 6.18 9.67
C GLY A 13 0.18 7.54 9.00
N LYS A 14 -0.41 8.56 9.64
CA LYS A 14 -0.45 9.96 9.16
C LYS A 14 0.90 10.61 8.81
N THR A 15 2.02 10.02 9.24
CA THR A 15 3.38 10.52 8.94
C THR A 15 4.16 9.64 7.97
N PHE A 16 3.52 8.61 7.40
CA PHE A 16 4.13 7.62 6.53
C PHE A 16 4.90 8.25 5.38
N LYS A 17 4.29 9.15 4.61
CA LYS A 17 4.95 9.83 3.47
C LYS A 17 6.28 10.48 3.87
N ARG A 18 6.29 11.24 4.97
CA ARG A 18 7.50 11.90 5.48
C ARG A 18 8.58 10.89 5.86
N ALA A 19 8.19 9.79 6.52
CA ALA A 19 9.11 8.72 6.89
C ALA A 19 9.65 8.00 5.64
N ALA A 20 8.81 7.66 4.68
CA ALA A 20 9.19 7.00 3.44
C ALA A 20 10.18 7.87 2.64
N CYS A 21 9.90 9.15 2.42
CA CYS A 21 10.81 10.06 1.72
C CYS A 21 12.18 10.17 2.41
N ARG A 22 12.23 10.14 3.75
CA ARG A 22 13.48 10.21 4.51
C ARG A 22 14.27 8.91 4.46
N PHE A 23 13.61 7.78 4.73
CA PHE A 23 14.30 6.52 5.03
C PHE A 23 14.41 5.58 3.82
N PHE A 24 13.44 5.57 2.90
CA PHE A 24 13.49 4.64 1.75
C PHE A 24 14.74 4.86 0.89
N PRO A 25 15.13 6.10 0.52
CA PRO A 25 16.36 6.33 -0.23
C PRO A 25 17.62 5.88 0.53
N MET A 26 17.67 6.12 1.84
CA MET A 26 18.80 5.73 2.70
C MET A 26 19.01 4.22 2.74
N HIS A 27 17.93 3.44 2.58
CA HIS A 27 17.95 1.98 2.59
C HIS A 27 17.81 1.35 1.20
N GLY A 28 17.85 2.14 0.12
CA GLY A 28 17.72 1.63 -1.26
C GLY A 28 16.35 1.02 -1.58
N VAL A 29 15.30 1.34 -0.80
CA VAL A 29 13.93 0.86 -1.03
C VAL A 29 13.32 1.65 -2.19
N ARG A 30 13.10 0.99 -3.33
CA ARG A 30 12.56 1.61 -4.54
C ARG A 30 11.11 1.23 -4.84
N ASN A 31 10.60 0.23 -4.15
CA ASN A 31 9.25 -0.28 -4.32
C ASN A 31 8.78 -0.90 -3.00
N VAL A 32 7.48 -0.81 -2.74
CA VAL A 32 6.81 -1.55 -1.67
C VAL A 32 6.04 -2.70 -2.32
N ASP A 33 6.31 -3.93 -1.88
CA ASP A 33 5.69 -5.13 -2.41
C ASP A 33 4.36 -5.45 -1.72
N ALA A 34 4.21 -5.10 -0.44
CA ALA A 34 2.98 -5.31 0.33
C ALA A 34 2.89 -4.36 1.54
N VAL A 35 1.68 -4.20 2.06
CA VAL A 35 1.40 -3.51 3.32
C VAL A 35 0.66 -4.48 4.26
N ILE A 36 1.02 -4.45 5.54
CA ILE A 36 0.27 -5.09 6.62
C ILE A 36 -0.24 -3.98 7.53
N LEU A 37 -1.55 -3.94 7.76
CA LEU A 37 -2.16 -3.02 8.74
C LEU A 37 -2.49 -3.82 9.99
N THR A 38 -1.99 -3.34 11.13
CA THR A 38 -2.11 -4.02 12.41
C THR A 38 -3.48 -3.80 13.05
N HIS A 39 -4.03 -2.59 12.90
CA HIS A 39 -5.33 -2.19 13.43
C HIS A 39 -5.86 -0.94 12.70
N GLU A 40 -7.10 -0.56 13.00
CA GLU A 40 -7.85 0.47 12.28
C GLU A 40 -7.65 1.91 12.75
N HIS A 41 -6.83 2.14 13.77
CA HIS A 41 -6.65 3.49 14.29
C HIS A 41 -5.89 4.40 13.31
N ALA A 42 -6.10 5.70 13.48
CA ALA A 42 -5.60 6.73 12.60
C ALA A 42 -4.06 6.76 12.45
N ASP A 43 -3.35 6.38 13.50
CA ASP A 43 -1.89 6.25 13.51
C ASP A 43 -1.39 5.05 12.71
N ALA A 44 -2.24 4.09 12.38
CA ALA A 44 -1.92 2.95 11.52
C ALA A 44 -2.38 3.11 10.06
N ILE A 45 -3.47 3.84 9.79
CA ILE A 45 -4.11 3.81 8.45
C ILE A 45 -4.15 5.13 7.67
N LEU A 46 -3.92 6.29 8.29
CA LEU A 46 -4.19 7.59 7.61
C LEU A 46 -3.24 7.97 6.47
N GLY A 47 -2.10 7.30 6.34
CA GLY A 47 -1.16 7.42 5.23
C GLY A 47 -1.36 6.36 4.14
N LEU A 48 -2.47 5.61 4.16
CA LEU A 48 -2.70 4.54 3.17
C LEU A 48 -2.82 5.07 1.74
N ASP A 49 -3.41 6.26 1.52
CA ASP A 49 -3.48 6.88 0.19
C ASP A 49 -2.10 7.33 -0.33
N ASP A 50 -1.19 7.74 0.56
CA ASP A 50 0.20 8.11 0.21
C ASP A 50 0.96 6.94 -0.44
N MET A 51 0.53 5.68 -0.22
CA MET A 51 1.12 4.51 -0.87
C MET A 51 1.09 4.58 -2.39
N ARG A 52 0.13 5.31 -2.97
CA ARG A 52 0.02 5.52 -4.42
C ARG A 52 1.24 6.26 -4.98
N GLU A 53 1.88 7.11 -4.19
CA GLU A 53 3.10 7.83 -4.57
C GLU A 53 4.36 6.94 -4.52
N THR A 54 4.32 5.83 -3.79
CA THR A 54 5.46 4.89 -3.68
C THR A 54 5.60 3.98 -4.91
N LYS A 55 4.61 4.00 -5.81
CA LYS A 55 4.65 3.22 -7.05
C LYS A 55 5.64 3.87 -8.03
N PRO A 56 6.52 3.07 -8.67
CA PRO A 56 7.36 3.59 -9.74
C PRO A 56 6.46 4.07 -10.87
N TRP A 57 6.42 5.39 -11.10
CA TRP A 57 5.80 5.95 -12.29
C TRP A 57 6.61 5.49 -13.50
N GLY A 58 5.93 4.96 -14.52
CA GLY A 58 6.57 4.74 -15.82
C GLY A 58 7.11 6.08 -16.34
N LYS A 59 8.18 6.04 -17.15
CA LYS A 59 8.79 7.25 -17.74
C LYS A 59 7.77 8.12 -18.49
N ASN A 60 6.68 7.53 -18.97
CA ASN A 60 5.55 8.18 -19.59
C ASN A 60 4.26 7.84 -18.83
N TRP A 61 3.58 8.84 -18.27
CA TRP A 61 2.29 8.65 -17.58
C TRP A 61 1.20 8.08 -18.51
N ARG A 62 1.31 8.37 -19.83
CA ARG A 62 0.42 7.87 -20.89
C ARG A 62 0.61 6.41 -21.26
N GLU A 63 1.79 5.85 -20.96
CA GLU A 63 2.16 4.47 -21.26
C GLU A 63 2.34 3.67 -19.97
N MET A 64 1.71 4.09 -18.87
CA MET A 64 1.80 3.35 -17.62
C MET A 64 1.34 1.91 -17.88
N PRO A 65 2.23 0.90 -17.77
CA PRO A 65 1.77 -0.47 -17.71
C PRO A 65 0.74 -0.53 -16.59
N LYS A 66 -0.28 -1.39 -16.71
CA LYS A 66 -1.24 -1.63 -15.62
C LYS A 66 -0.45 -2.19 -14.42
N ILE A 67 0.10 -1.32 -13.58
CA ILE A 67 0.86 -1.71 -12.40
C ILE A 67 -0.15 -2.37 -11.47
N PRO A 68 0.06 -3.64 -11.08
CA PRO A 68 -0.87 -4.30 -10.20
C PRO A 68 -0.94 -3.57 -8.87
N PRO A 69 -2.11 -3.61 -8.23
CA PRO A 69 -2.29 -2.98 -6.95
C PRO A 69 -1.30 -3.52 -5.90
N THR A 70 -0.76 -2.66 -5.01
CA THR A 70 0.00 -3.12 -3.83
C THR A 70 -0.95 -3.89 -2.93
N PRO A 71 -0.76 -5.20 -2.70
CA PRO A 71 -1.62 -5.93 -1.76
C PRO A 71 -1.50 -5.36 -0.35
N VAL A 72 -2.65 -5.15 0.28
CA VAL A 72 -2.78 -4.74 1.69
C VAL A 72 -3.44 -5.88 2.46
N TYR A 73 -2.82 -6.30 3.56
CA TYR A 73 -3.30 -7.37 4.42
C TYR A 73 -3.72 -6.79 5.77
N CYS A 74 -4.88 -7.20 6.28
CA CYS A 74 -5.38 -6.76 7.58
C CYS A 74 -6.45 -7.75 8.08
N SER A 75 -6.91 -7.56 9.33
CA SER A 75 -8.04 -8.32 9.86
C SER A 75 -9.36 -7.92 9.17
N LYS A 76 -10.42 -8.72 9.35
CA LYS A 76 -11.75 -8.39 8.79
C LYS A 76 -12.34 -7.12 9.40
N GLU A 77 -12.08 -6.91 10.69
CA GLU A 77 -12.51 -5.75 11.46
C GLU A 77 -11.81 -4.50 10.93
N THR A 78 -10.49 -4.58 10.74
CA THR A 78 -9.70 -3.47 10.17
C THR A 78 -10.16 -3.15 8.75
N TYR A 79 -10.39 -4.18 7.92
CA TYR A 79 -10.91 -4.01 6.57
C TYR A 79 -12.25 -3.27 6.53
N ALA A 80 -13.21 -3.67 7.37
CA ALA A 80 -14.53 -3.05 7.42
C ALA A 80 -14.45 -1.56 7.83
N HIS A 81 -13.47 -1.20 8.65
CA HIS A 81 -13.22 0.20 8.98
C HIS A 81 -12.60 0.96 7.79
N ILE A 82 -11.58 0.40 7.14
CA ILE A 82 -10.92 0.99 5.98
C ILE A 82 -11.91 1.19 4.82
N GLU A 83 -12.82 0.25 4.58
CA GLU A 83 -13.85 0.39 3.55
C GLU A 83 -14.77 1.60 3.79
N ARG A 84 -14.99 1.97 5.06
CA ARG A 84 -15.79 3.16 5.42
C ARG A 84 -14.99 4.46 5.32
N VAL A 85 -13.73 4.45 5.73
CA VAL A 85 -12.86 5.65 5.74
C VAL A 85 -12.30 5.95 4.35
N PHE A 86 -11.95 4.91 3.60
CA PHE A 86 -11.32 4.98 2.28
C PHE A 86 -12.07 4.15 1.23
N PRO A 87 -13.37 4.40 0.99
CA PRO A 87 -14.17 3.60 0.07
C PRO A 87 -13.61 3.56 -1.36
N TYR A 88 -12.80 4.54 -1.73
CA TYR A 88 -12.14 4.65 -3.03
C TYR A 88 -10.82 3.86 -3.16
N LEU A 89 -10.26 3.35 -2.05
CA LEU A 89 -9.09 2.46 -2.04
C LEU A 89 -9.48 0.97 -2.13
N VAL A 90 -10.77 0.68 -2.00
CA VAL A 90 -11.30 -0.68 -1.91
C VAL A 90 -11.98 -1.07 -3.21
N LYS A 91 -11.44 -2.08 -3.91
CA LYS A 91 -12.19 -2.73 -4.99
C LYS A 91 -13.25 -3.64 -4.39
N LYS A 92 -14.50 -3.48 -4.81
CA LYS A 92 -15.57 -4.43 -4.49
C LYS A 92 -15.12 -5.84 -4.96
N PRO A 93 -15.05 -6.83 -4.07
CA PRO A 93 -14.62 -8.17 -4.48
C PRO A 93 -15.60 -8.77 -5.49
N GLN A 94 -15.06 -9.37 -6.55
CA GLN A 94 -15.82 -10.32 -7.37
C GLN A 94 -15.90 -11.66 -6.61
N LYS A 95 -17.01 -12.38 -6.78
CA LYS A 95 -17.32 -13.59 -6.02
C LYS A 95 -16.19 -14.62 -6.16
N GLY A 96 -15.46 -14.88 -5.06
CA GLY A 96 -14.37 -15.86 -5.00
C GLY A 96 -12.94 -15.27 -4.97
N GLU A 97 -12.77 -13.94 -5.05
CA GLU A 97 -11.44 -13.32 -4.98
C GLU A 97 -11.04 -12.90 -3.56
N VAL A 98 -9.75 -13.04 -3.24
CA VAL A 98 -9.14 -12.41 -2.06
C VAL A 98 -9.09 -10.91 -2.31
N VAL A 99 -9.63 -10.11 -1.37
CA VAL A 99 -9.68 -8.66 -1.52
C VAL A 99 -8.27 -8.09 -1.63
N ARG A 100 -8.01 -7.32 -2.69
CA ARG A 100 -6.77 -6.58 -2.91
C ARG A 100 -7.08 -5.08 -2.88
N MET A 101 -6.59 -4.38 -1.88
CA MET A 101 -6.77 -2.91 -1.73
C MET A 101 -5.64 -2.15 -2.43
N VAL A 102 -5.88 -0.89 -2.83
CA VAL A 102 -4.88 0.08 -3.34
C VAL A 102 -5.32 1.53 -3.38
#